data_AF-A0A2V9M9K2-F1
#
_entry.id   AF-A0A2V9M9K2-F1
#
_cell.length_a   1.000
_cell.length_b   1.000
_cell.length_c   1.000
_cell.angle_alpha   90.00
_cell.angle_beta   90.00
_cell.angle_gamma   90.00
#
_symmetry.space_group_name_H-M   'P 1'
#
loop_
_entity.id
_entity.type
_entity.pdbx_description
1 polymer ?
#
loop_
_entity_poly.entity_id
_entity_poly.type
_entity_poly.pdbx_seq_one_letter_code
_entity_poly.pdbx_strand_id
1 'polypeptide(L)'
;MKEKSTLARQDPVLYPEPRAIPGEVPQWAVMLRYFYRQRFRLLFYLLLFLGIGLVGFLLYPKTTEGLLTLTFPGIEKHEYPSGRQFSVEDFRNPQILLSALGDVGIPREKIDLRKIAGKVYVTSIIPDEVLNRWKKQARDGAIKESYYPYEFKIAIEMPGLSDEQCIRSFDALVKRYQEQVKYEQRTALSFLSGGRATSYHDLAQRYDYWDIPNIFEQIYSSMFRQLNTLIGESVKARDSRLQLKFRDLERNLAIWYGSRLQSLTAVTITGGLVKDKDLMIKRIQFQLDDLAIQIRQKTVEAAEATRLLEKVDRPKTLLAGQLSSREGGMPMIDASAMDRLMKSDYVGPVVGRISGLQQEIQGLEATKARLQSYLVLLPKFSNIKEEQLPSGYRELVETTSTELQSVIGDYNKVLDEYLTDAVSNLVFVRQAPTITRAGFSSGSALLLILASSFFLAFAATGVEHVFRIAKQQIN
;
A
#
# COMPACT_ATOMS: atom_id res chain seq x y z
N MET A 1 -33.05 77.39 87.19
CA MET A 1 -33.08 78.79 86.68
C MET A 1 -31.85 78.95 85.81
N LYS A 2 -32.01 78.83 84.48
CA LYS A 2 -32.02 79.96 83.53
C LYS A 2 -30.82 80.90 83.72
N GLU A 3 -29.75 80.64 82.99
CA GLU A 3 -29.03 81.71 82.30
C GLU A 3 -28.27 81.16 81.09
N LYS A 4 -28.53 81.79 79.95
CA LYS A 4 -27.97 81.48 78.63
C LYS A 4 -26.58 82.12 78.57
N SER A 5 -25.54 81.34 78.35
CA SER A 5 -24.23 81.85 77.91
C SER A 5 -24.14 81.76 76.38
N THR A 6 -24.30 82.92 75.75
CA THR A 6 -23.99 83.17 74.34
C THR A 6 -22.47 83.21 74.16
N LEU A 7 -21.91 82.27 73.41
CA LEU A 7 -20.52 82.28 72.94
C LEU A 7 -20.51 82.49 71.42
N ALA A 8 -19.72 83.49 71.03
CA ALA A 8 -19.60 84.00 69.68
C ALA A 8 -18.67 83.14 68.81
N ARG A 9 -19.10 83.00 67.54
CA ARG A 9 -18.33 83.14 66.30
C ARG A 9 -17.11 82.22 66.09
N GLN A 10 -17.27 81.28 65.17
CA GLN A 10 -16.26 80.95 64.15
C GLN A 10 -16.97 80.27 62.97
N ASP A 11 -17.00 80.96 61.83
CA ASP A 11 -17.46 80.42 60.54
C ASP A 11 -16.37 79.50 59.97
N PRO A 12 -16.69 78.26 59.53
CA PRO A 12 -15.86 77.53 58.60
C PRO A 12 -16.54 77.44 57.23
N VAL A 13 -16.02 78.24 56.31
CA VAL A 13 -15.71 77.93 54.90
C VAL A 13 -16.68 76.96 54.21
N LEU A 14 -17.53 77.52 53.33
CA LEU A 14 -18.18 76.80 52.24
C LEU A 14 -17.14 75.96 51.47
N TYR A 15 -17.26 74.64 51.53
CA TYR A 15 -16.72 73.78 50.48
C TYR A 15 -17.57 74.01 49.23
N PRO A 16 -17.01 74.49 48.10
CA PRO A 16 -17.74 74.42 46.85
C PRO A 16 -17.92 72.95 46.48
N GLU A 17 -19.17 72.59 46.16
CA GLU A 17 -19.51 71.31 45.56
C GLU A 17 -18.54 70.95 44.43
N PRO A 18 -18.12 69.67 44.30
CA PRO A 18 -17.32 69.24 43.18
C PRO A 18 -18.14 69.45 41.90
N ARG A 19 -17.78 70.47 41.12
CA ARG A 19 -18.29 70.70 39.78
C ARG A 19 -18.06 69.41 38.98
N ALA A 20 -19.16 68.78 38.58
CA ALA A 20 -19.16 67.66 37.67
C ALA A 20 -18.35 68.02 36.42
N ILE A 21 -17.23 67.34 36.22
CA ILE A 21 -16.53 67.31 34.93
C ILE A 21 -17.52 66.64 33.96
N PRO A 22 -17.86 67.25 32.80
CA PRO A 22 -18.66 66.58 31.79
C PRO A 22 -17.80 65.45 31.21
N GLY A 23 -17.89 64.27 31.83
CA GLY A 23 -17.31 63.05 31.29
C GLY A 23 -18.05 62.73 30.00
N GLU A 24 -17.36 62.86 28.86
CA GLU A 24 -17.79 62.26 27.60
C GLU A 24 -18.12 60.79 27.90
N VAL A 25 -19.40 60.45 27.83
CA VAL A 25 -19.82 59.06 27.95
C VAL A 25 -19.09 58.32 26.82
N PRO A 26 -18.30 57.28 27.11
CA PRO A 26 -17.53 56.63 26.07
C PRO A 26 -18.47 56.19 24.95
N GLN A 27 -18.13 56.48 23.70
CA GLN A 27 -19.01 56.20 22.55
C GLN A 27 -19.47 54.72 22.52
N TRP A 28 -18.63 53.81 23.02
CA TRP A 28 -18.96 52.39 23.18
C TRP A 28 -20.08 52.13 24.21
N ALA A 29 -20.16 52.91 25.29
CA ALA A 29 -21.18 52.77 26.33
C ALA A 29 -22.55 53.27 25.84
N VAL A 30 -22.57 54.29 24.97
CA VAL A 30 -23.77 54.75 24.28
C VAL A 30 -24.26 53.68 23.29
N MET A 31 -23.35 53.09 22.52
CA MET A 31 -23.69 51.96 21.63
C MET A 31 -24.25 50.75 22.41
N LEU A 32 -23.62 50.37 23.53
CA LEU A 32 -24.07 49.25 24.35
C LEU A 32 -25.48 49.47 24.91
N ARG A 33 -25.80 50.69 25.37
CA ARG A 33 -27.16 51.03 25.81
C ARG A 33 -28.17 50.99 24.66
N TYR A 34 -27.78 51.42 23.46
CA TYR A 34 -28.63 51.32 22.27
C TYR A 34 -28.94 49.86 21.89
N PHE A 35 -27.92 49.01 21.83
CA PHE A 35 -28.07 47.59 21.56
C PHE A 35 -28.93 46.90 22.63
N TYR A 36 -28.73 47.23 23.92
CA TYR A 36 -29.57 46.71 25.01
C TYR A 36 -31.04 47.15 24.88
N ARG A 37 -31.30 48.39 24.45
CA ARG A 37 -32.66 48.89 24.20
C ARG A 37 -33.33 48.21 23.01
N GLN A 38 -32.56 47.82 22.00
CA GLN A 38 -33.03 47.07 20.83
C GLN A 38 -32.92 45.54 21.00
N ARG A 39 -32.79 45.02 22.23
CA ARG A 39 -32.55 43.60 22.52
C ARG A 39 -33.48 42.62 21.78
N PHE A 40 -34.77 42.96 21.63
CA PHE A 40 -35.72 42.10 20.92
C PHE A 40 -35.47 42.04 19.41
N ARG A 41 -34.99 43.14 18.81
CA ARG A 41 -34.63 43.18 17.39
C ARG A 41 -33.29 42.52 17.12
N LEU A 42 -32.31 42.72 18.01
CA LEU A 42 -31.06 41.96 17.97
C LEU A 42 -31.33 40.45 18.03
N LEU A 43 -32.20 40.04 18.94
CA LEU A 43 -32.57 38.63 19.09
C LEU A 43 -33.31 38.10 17.85
N PHE A 44 -34.18 38.91 17.23
CA PHE A 44 -34.83 38.56 15.97
C PHE A 44 -33.82 38.36 14.82
N TYR A 45 -32.91 39.31 14.59
CA TYR A 45 -31.90 39.18 13.55
C TYR A 45 -30.92 38.03 13.82
N LEU A 46 -30.55 37.82 15.08
CA LEU A 46 -29.72 36.69 15.48
C LEU A 46 -30.40 35.36 15.15
N LEU A 47 -31.67 35.18 15.50
CA LEU A 47 -32.42 33.96 15.16
C LEU A 47 -32.59 33.77 13.66
N LEU A 48 -32.80 34.86 12.91
CA LEU A 48 -32.90 34.84 11.45
C LEU A 48 -31.60 34.35 10.80
N PHE A 49 -30.46 34.97 11.12
CA PHE A 49 -29.16 34.57 10.59
C PHE A 49 -28.72 33.20 11.08
N LEU A 50 -29.01 32.86 12.32
CA LEU A 50 -28.76 31.52 12.86
C LEU A 50 -29.58 30.47 12.10
N GLY A 51 -30.86 30.74 11.81
CA GLY A 51 -31.72 29.85 11.03
C GLY A 51 -31.20 29.63 9.61
N ILE A 52 -30.81 30.71 8.91
CA ILE A 52 -30.19 30.63 7.58
C ILE A 52 -28.88 29.84 7.65
N GLY A 53 -28.05 30.09 8.65
CA GLY A 53 -26.78 29.40 8.89
C GLY A 53 -26.98 27.91 9.15
N LEU A 54 -27.99 27.53 9.93
CA LEU A 54 -28.34 26.13 10.23
C LEU A 54 -28.86 25.39 8.99
N VAL A 55 -29.74 26.04 8.20
CA VAL A 55 -30.23 25.47 6.94
C VAL A 55 -29.08 25.30 5.95
N GLY A 56 -28.22 26.30 5.80
CA GLY A 56 -27.01 26.22 4.98
C GLY A 56 -26.06 25.10 5.45
N PHE A 57 -25.88 24.96 6.76
CA PHE A 57 -25.04 23.91 7.35
C PHE A 57 -25.58 22.50 7.11
N LEU A 58 -26.90 22.31 7.16
CA LEU A 58 -27.56 21.03 6.87
C LEU A 58 -27.51 20.66 5.39
N LEU A 59 -27.55 21.65 4.49
CA LEU A 59 -27.50 21.45 3.05
C LEU A 59 -26.07 21.35 2.49
N TYR A 60 -25.06 21.76 3.25
CA TYR A 60 -23.67 21.71 2.81
C TYR A 60 -23.17 20.25 2.68
N PRO A 61 -22.44 19.90 1.60
CA PRO A 61 -21.97 18.54 1.39
C PRO A 61 -21.06 18.08 2.53
N LYS A 62 -21.29 16.86 2.98
CA LYS A 62 -20.45 16.18 3.97
C LYS A 62 -19.31 15.50 3.23
N THR A 63 -18.10 15.66 3.76
CA THR A 63 -16.90 14.98 3.26
C THR A 63 -16.42 14.01 4.31
N THR A 64 -16.20 12.76 3.93
CA THR A 64 -15.56 11.77 4.80
C THR A 64 -14.10 11.66 4.42
N GLU A 65 -13.23 11.97 5.36
CA GLU A 65 -11.78 11.98 5.18
C GLU A 65 -11.14 10.89 6.02
N GLY A 66 -10.25 10.10 5.41
CA GLY A 66 -9.42 9.13 6.11
C GLY A 66 -8.00 9.10 5.57
N LEU A 67 -7.07 8.69 6.41
CA LEU A 67 -5.66 8.56 6.07
C LEU A 67 -5.30 7.11 5.85
N LEU A 68 -4.82 6.79 4.64
CA LEU A 68 -4.44 5.46 4.23
C LEU A 68 -2.92 5.38 4.04
N THR A 69 -2.33 4.33 4.59
CA THR A 69 -0.91 4.02 4.41
C THR A 69 -0.80 2.71 3.63
N LEU A 70 0.01 2.71 2.57
CA LEU A 70 0.31 1.55 1.73
C LEU A 70 1.74 1.08 2.00
N THR A 71 1.91 -0.20 2.30
CA THR A 71 3.23 -0.79 2.64
C THR A 71 3.55 -2.05 1.84
N PHE A 72 2.87 -2.28 0.71
CA PHE A 72 3.12 -3.46 -0.12
C PHE A 72 4.45 -3.38 -0.89
N PRO A 73 5.10 -4.53 -1.17
CA PRO A 73 6.31 -4.58 -1.97
C PRO A 73 6.08 -3.96 -3.36
N GLY A 74 6.97 -3.04 -3.76
CA GLY A 74 6.87 -2.33 -5.04
C GLY A 74 6.28 -0.93 -4.97
N ILE A 75 5.62 -0.54 -3.86
CA ILE A 75 5.06 0.82 -3.72
C ILE A 75 6.13 1.91 -3.82
N GLU A 76 7.36 1.61 -3.39
CA GLU A 76 8.54 2.48 -3.52
C GLU A 76 8.90 2.82 -4.97
N LYS A 77 8.37 2.07 -5.94
CA LYS A 77 8.52 2.30 -7.38
C LYS A 77 7.18 2.63 -8.05
N HIS A 78 6.12 2.85 -7.28
CA HIS A 78 4.73 2.85 -7.76
C HIS A 78 4.41 1.61 -8.62
N GLU A 79 4.75 0.43 -8.10
CA GLU A 79 4.38 -0.84 -8.71
C GLU A 79 3.55 -1.66 -7.73
N TYR A 80 2.45 -2.23 -8.20
CA TYR A 80 1.76 -3.28 -7.50
C TYR A 80 2.66 -4.52 -7.40
N PRO A 81 2.39 -5.44 -6.46
CA PRO A 81 3.14 -6.69 -6.35
C PRO A 81 3.11 -7.57 -7.62
N SER A 82 2.14 -7.36 -8.51
CA SER A 82 2.07 -7.99 -9.83
C SER A 82 3.02 -7.39 -10.88
N GLY A 83 3.68 -6.27 -10.58
CA GLY A 83 4.47 -5.48 -11.51
C GLY A 83 3.66 -4.47 -12.34
N ARG A 84 2.34 -4.39 -12.14
CA ARG A 84 1.49 -3.36 -12.75
C ARG A 84 1.81 -2.00 -12.13
N GLN A 85 1.86 -0.93 -12.93
CA GLN A 85 2.03 0.42 -12.41
C GLN A 85 0.85 0.81 -11.51
N PHE A 86 1.19 1.30 -10.31
CA PHE A 86 0.26 1.88 -9.36
C PHE A 86 -0.18 3.26 -9.84
N SER A 87 -1.49 3.47 -9.85
CA SER A 87 -2.11 4.76 -10.14
C SER A 87 -3.01 5.16 -9.00
N VAL A 88 -2.98 6.45 -8.65
CA VAL A 88 -3.91 7.05 -7.69
C VAL A 88 -5.36 6.94 -8.17
N GLU A 89 -5.58 6.85 -9.48
CA GLU A 89 -6.89 6.63 -10.08
C GLU A 89 -7.48 5.24 -9.76
N ASP A 90 -6.68 4.29 -9.28
CA ASP A 90 -7.18 2.96 -8.91
C ASP A 90 -8.15 3.05 -7.71
N PHE A 91 -7.99 4.03 -6.81
CA PHE A 91 -8.98 4.32 -5.76
C PHE A 91 -10.32 4.83 -6.30
N ARG A 92 -10.33 5.37 -7.52
CA ARG A 92 -11.52 5.88 -8.23
C ARG A 92 -12.11 4.87 -9.19
N ASN A 93 -11.57 3.64 -9.22
CA ASN A 93 -12.04 2.61 -10.14
C ASN A 93 -13.56 2.38 -9.93
N PRO A 94 -14.38 2.54 -10.99
CA PRO A 94 -15.83 2.37 -10.91
C PRO A 94 -16.27 1.01 -10.37
N GLN A 95 -15.50 -0.06 -10.61
CA GLN A 95 -15.83 -1.39 -10.11
C GLN A 95 -15.64 -1.49 -8.59
N ILE A 96 -14.57 -0.92 -8.05
CA ILE A 96 -14.34 -0.86 -6.59
C ILE A 96 -15.45 -0.05 -5.93
N LEU A 97 -15.73 1.13 -6.47
CA LEU A 97 -16.76 2.04 -5.95
C LEU A 97 -18.15 1.39 -5.98
N LEU A 98 -18.52 0.76 -7.08
CA LEU A 98 -19.81 0.07 -7.21
C LEU A 98 -19.96 -1.06 -6.20
N SER A 99 -18.88 -1.84 -6.00
CA SER A 99 -18.88 -2.98 -5.09
C SER A 99 -18.95 -2.52 -3.63
N ALA A 100 -18.19 -1.48 -3.28
CA ALA A 100 -18.19 -0.88 -1.95
C ALA A 100 -19.57 -0.30 -1.60
N LEU A 101 -20.21 0.44 -2.51
CA LEU A 101 -21.54 1.00 -2.27
C LEU A 101 -22.64 -0.06 -2.24
N GLY A 102 -22.48 -1.14 -3.00
CA GLY A 102 -23.34 -2.32 -2.92
C GLY A 102 -23.30 -2.98 -1.54
N ASP A 103 -22.12 -3.08 -0.93
CA ASP A 103 -21.97 -3.68 0.41
C ASP A 103 -22.65 -2.86 1.52
N VAL A 104 -22.79 -1.56 1.32
CA VAL A 104 -23.48 -0.64 2.23
C VAL A 104 -25.01 -0.67 2.04
N GLY A 105 -25.50 -1.38 1.01
CA GLY A 105 -26.93 -1.51 0.72
C GLY A 105 -27.51 -0.33 -0.08
N ILE A 106 -26.65 0.44 -0.77
CA ILE A 106 -27.12 1.53 -1.64
C ILE A 106 -27.54 0.92 -3.00
N PRO A 107 -28.80 1.09 -3.41
CA PRO A 107 -29.30 0.47 -4.65
C PRO A 107 -28.61 1.07 -5.87
N ARG A 108 -28.19 0.20 -6.80
CA ARG A 108 -27.43 0.55 -8.02
C ARG A 108 -28.10 1.64 -8.86
N GLU A 109 -29.43 1.69 -8.85
CA GLU A 109 -30.25 2.66 -9.59
C GLU A 109 -30.10 4.10 -9.07
N LYS A 110 -29.68 4.29 -7.82
CA LYS A 110 -29.44 5.61 -7.22
C LYS A 110 -27.97 6.06 -7.31
N ILE A 111 -27.10 5.21 -7.86
CA ILE A 111 -25.65 5.44 -7.90
C ILE A 111 -25.25 5.95 -9.29
N ASP A 112 -25.05 7.27 -9.39
CA ASP A 112 -24.38 7.84 -10.57
C ASP A 112 -22.86 7.72 -10.38
N LEU A 113 -22.31 6.61 -10.89
CA LEU A 113 -20.89 6.25 -10.75
C LEU A 113 -19.94 7.36 -11.23
N ARG A 114 -20.29 8.09 -12.30
CA ARG A 114 -19.44 9.17 -12.83
C ARG A 114 -19.38 10.35 -11.87
N LYS A 115 -20.52 10.70 -11.26
CA LYS A 115 -20.58 11.77 -10.26
C LYS A 115 -19.88 11.41 -8.96
N ILE A 116 -19.93 10.15 -8.55
CA ILE A 116 -19.30 9.69 -7.32
C ILE A 116 -17.78 9.55 -7.50
N ALA A 117 -17.31 8.96 -8.60
CA ALA A 117 -15.88 8.87 -8.88
C ALA A 117 -15.21 10.26 -8.94
N GLY A 118 -15.90 11.25 -9.54
CA GLY A 118 -15.45 12.65 -9.56
C GLY A 118 -15.47 13.36 -8.19
N LYS A 119 -16.08 12.74 -7.17
CA LYS A 119 -16.20 13.24 -5.79
C LYS A 119 -15.33 12.47 -4.78
N VAL A 120 -14.49 11.57 -5.29
CA VAL A 120 -13.43 10.93 -4.51
C VAL A 120 -12.14 11.71 -4.79
N TYR A 121 -11.62 12.38 -3.78
CA TYR A 121 -10.37 13.11 -3.85
C TYR A 121 -9.29 12.30 -3.14
N VAL A 122 -8.20 12.04 -3.84
CA VAL A 122 -7.05 11.35 -3.28
C VAL A 122 -5.86 12.29 -3.34
N THR A 123 -5.29 12.58 -2.18
CA THR A 123 -4.17 13.52 -2.03
C THR A 123 -2.99 12.79 -1.43
N SER A 124 -1.87 12.77 -2.14
CA SER A 124 -0.62 12.19 -1.66
C SER A 124 -0.04 13.05 -0.55
N ILE A 125 0.43 12.39 0.51
CA ILE A 125 1.09 13.05 1.63
C ILE A 125 2.59 12.87 1.44
N ILE A 126 3.30 13.99 1.36
CA ILE A 126 4.76 14.02 1.23
C ILE A 126 5.34 14.41 2.59
N PRO A 127 6.18 13.59 3.23
CA PRO A 127 6.82 13.93 4.49
C PRO A 127 7.65 15.22 4.39
N ASP A 128 7.66 16.00 5.48
CA ASP A 128 8.38 17.28 5.55
C ASP A 128 9.88 17.15 5.26
N GLU A 129 10.47 16.00 5.58
CA GLU A 129 11.87 15.70 5.27
C GLU A 129 12.15 15.75 3.76
N VAL A 130 11.29 15.15 2.96
CA VAL A 130 11.40 15.12 1.49
C VAL A 130 11.22 16.54 0.94
N LEU A 131 10.22 17.27 1.45
CA LEU A 131 9.99 18.66 1.06
C LEU A 131 11.20 19.54 1.39
N ASN A 132 11.83 19.33 2.55
CA ASN A 132 13.02 20.06 2.96
C ASN A 132 14.25 19.69 2.11
N ARG A 133 14.40 18.42 1.71
CA ARG A 133 15.44 17.99 0.76
C ARG A 133 15.23 18.62 -0.61
N TRP A 134 14.01 18.63 -1.13
CA TRP A 134 13.70 19.31 -2.40
C TRP A 134 13.94 20.81 -2.36
N LYS A 135 13.61 21.47 -1.23
CA LYS A 135 13.91 22.89 -1.03
C LYS A 135 15.43 23.14 -1.02
N LYS A 136 16.24 22.23 -0.49
CA LYS A 136 17.72 22.32 -0.55
C LYS A 136 18.23 22.09 -1.98
N GLN A 137 17.80 21.01 -2.64
CA GLN A 137 18.17 20.70 -4.04
C GLN A 137 17.80 21.83 -5.01
N ALA A 138 16.63 22.45 -4.83
CA ALA A 138 16.22 23.60 -5.63
C ALA A 138 17.08 24.86 -5.39
N ARG A 139 17.62 25.05 -4.18
CA ARG A 139 18.61 26.12 -3.91
C ARG A 139 19.97 25.80 -4.51
N ASP A 140 20.35 24.53 -4.51
CA ASP A 140 21.65 24.06 -4.99
C ASP A 140 21.68 23.82 -6.51
N GLY A 141 20.57 24.05 -7.22
CA GLY A 141 20.46 23.85 -8.67
C GLY A 141 20.44 22.38 -9.10
N ALA A 142 20.25 21.44 -8.17
CA ALA A 142 20.24 20.01 -8.43
C ALA A 142 18.88 19.52 -8.97
N ILE A 143 18.90 18.44 -9.75
CA ILE A 143 17.69 17.75 -10.22
C ILE A 143 16.93 17.22 -8.99
N LYS A 144 15.63 17.49 -8.93
CA LYS A 144 14.77 17.01 -7.84
C LYS A 144 14.73 15.49 -7.84
N GLU A 145 14.99 14.91 -6.68
CA GLU A 145 14.85 13.47 -6.46
C GLU A 145 13.40 13.03 -6.66
N SER A 146 13.18 11.94 -7.40
CA SER A 146 11.86 11.32 -7.56
C SER A 146 11.42 10.71 -6.23
N TYR A 147 10.25 11.13 -5.72
CA TYR A 147 9.66 10.57 -4.51
C TYR A 147 8.33 9.91 -4.83
N TYR A 148 8.17 8.68 -4.37
CA TYR A 148 6.96 7.87 -4.55
C TYR A 148 6.18 7.85 -3.23
N PRO A 149 5.05 8.59 -3.12
CA PRO A 149 4.27 8.66 -1.90
C PRO A 149 3.63 7.32 -1.55
N TYR A 150 3.68 6.95 -0.28
CA TYR A 150 3.05 5.75 0.28
C TYR A 150 1.89 6.08 1.24
N GLU A 151 1.69 7.36 1.57
CA GLU A 151 0.57 7.85 2.39
C GLU A 151 -0.37 8.70 1.55
N PHE A 152 -1.67 8.46 1.71
CA PHE A 152 -2.72 9.11 0.95
C PHE A 152 -3.86 9.53 1.87
N LYS A 153 -4.30 10.78 1.74
CA LYS A 153 -5.57 11.24 2.32
C LYS A 153 -6.66 11.07 1.27
N ILE A 154 -7.64 10.23 1.60
CA ILE A 154 -8.81 9.95 0.77
C ILE A 154 -9.99 10.71 1.35
N ALA A 155 -10.63 11.55 0.54
CA ALA A 155 -11.81 12.31 0.88
C ALA A 155 -12.96 11.95 -0.07
N ILE A 156 -14.12 11.61 0.48
CA ILE A 156 -15.29 11.18 -0.29
C ILE A 156 -16.46 12.12 0.02
N GLU A 157 -17.00 12.77 -1.02
CA GLU A 157 -18.20 13.60 -0.91
C GLU A 157 -19.45 12.85 -1.39
N MET A 158 -20.33 12.47 -0.46
CA MET A 158 -21.59 11.77 -0.77
C MET A 158 -22.79 12.59 -0.28
N PRO A 159 -23.49 13.31 -1.18
CA PRO A 159 -24.69 14.06 -0.79
C PRO A 159 -25.85 13.10 -0.48
N GLY A 160 -26.61 13.39 0.57
CA GLY A 160 -27.84 12.67 0.91
C GLY A 160 -27.67 11.39 1.75
N LEU A 161 -26.45 11.05 2.18
CA LEU A 161 -26.19 9.92 3.09
C LEU A 161 -26.12 10.36 4.57
N SER A 162 -26.48 9.44 5.47
CA SER A 162 -26.28 9.61 6.91
C SER A 162 -24.80 9.53 7.27
N ASP A 163 -24.42 10.07 8.42
CA ASP A 163 -23.03 10.07 8.90
C ASP A 163 -22.49 8.64 9.02
N GLU A 164 -23.31 7.72 9.51
CA GLU A 164 -22.99 6.29 9.61
C GLU A 164 -22.83 5.63 8.23
N GLN A 165 -23.68 5.98 7.26
CA GLN A 165 -23.57 5.47 5.89
C GLN A 165 -22.29 5.96 5.20
N CYS A 166 -21.89 7.22 5.45
CA CYS A 166 -20.65 7.75 4.89
C CYS A 166 -19.41 7.03 5.45
N ILE A 167 -19.37 6.77 6.77
CA ILE A 167 -18.29 6.00 7.42
C ILE A 167 -18.25 4.58 6.86
N ARG A 168 -19.38 3.88 6.82
CA ARG A 168 -19.47 2.52 6.27
C ARG A 168 -19.05 2.45 4.79
N SER A 169 -19.37 3.48 4.02
CA SER A 169 -18.95 3.57 2.60
C SER A 169 -17.45 3.74 2.46
N PHE A 170 -16.81 4.52 3.34
CA PHE A 170 -15.36 4.64 3.39
C PHE A 170 -14.70 3.29 3.75
N ASP A 171 -15.18 2.63 4.80
CA ASP A 171 -14.65 1.34 5.24
C ASP A 171 -14.83 0.27 4.16
N ALA A 172 -15.99 0.23 3.50
CA ALA A 172 -16.25 -0.67 2.39
C ALA A 172 -15.32 -0.39 1.19
N LEU A 173 -15.03 0.88 0.89
CA LEU A 173 -14.07 1.24 -0.16
C LEU A 173 -12.67 0.75 0.15
N VAL A 174 -12.19 0.97 1.38
CA VAL A 174 -10.88 0.49 1.82
C VAL A 174 -10.82 -1.03 1.76
N LYS A 175 -11.87 -1.72 2.21
CA LYS A 175 -11.97 -3.19 2.13
C LYS A 175 -11.92 -3.70 0.69
N ARG A 176 -12.66 -3.07 -0.24
CA ARG A 176 -12.62 -3.45 -1.67
C ARG A 176 -11.26 -3.17 -2.30
N TYR A 177 -10.59 -2.10 -1.88
CA TYR A 177 -9.23 -1.83 -2.32
C TYR A 177 -8.22 -2.86 -1.77
N GLN A 178 -8.35 -3.27 -0.51
CA GLN A 178 -7.61 -4.40 0.07
C GLN A 178 -7.83 -5.68 -0.76
N GLU A 179 -9.06 -6.01 -1.10
CA GLU A 179 -9.38 -7.17 -1.95
C GLU A 179 -8.71 -7.09 -3.34
N GLN A 180 -8.62 -5.89 -3.93
CA GLN A 180 -7.88 -5.70 -5.18
C GLN A 180 -6.37 -5.91 -5.01
N VAL A 181 -5.76 -5.35 -3.96
CA VAL A 181 -4.33 -5.58 -3.67
C VAL A 181 -4.06 -7.06 -3.42
N LYS A 182 -4.97 -7.75 -2.71
CA LYS A 182 -4.95 -9.20 -2.54
C LYS A 182 -4.98 -9.93 -3.88
N TYR A 183 -5.85 -9.52 -4.80
CA TYR A 183 -5.93 -10.10 -6.13
C TYR A 183 -4.64 -9.92 -6.94
N GLU A 184 -4.03 -8.74 -6.89
CA GLU A 184 -2.75 -8.44 -7.56
C GLU A 184 -1.62 -9.32 -7.00
N GLN A 185 -1.53 -9.44 -5.67
CA GLN A 185 -0.57 -10.33 -5.01
C GLN A 185 -0.82 -11.80 -5.33
N ARG A 186 -2.09 -12.21 -5.33
CA ARG A 186 -2.47 -13.56 -5.72
C ARG A 186 -2.08 -13.81 -7.17
N THR A 187 -2.25 -12.86 -8.07
CA THR A 187 -1.85 -13.04 -9.48
C THR A 187 -0.33 -13.19 -9.60
N ALA A 188 0.44 -12.44 -8.81
CA ALA A 188 1.89 -12.54 -8.76
C ALA A 188 2.40 -13.89 -8.18
N LEU A 189 1.72 -14.40 -7.14
CA LEU A 189 2.18 -15.54 -6.33
C LEU A 189 1.45 -16.85 -6.60
N SER A 190 0.26 -16.78 -7.20
CA SER A 190 -0.51 -17.98 -7.54
C SER A 190 0.18 -18.70 -8.68
N PHE A 191 0.35 -20.00 -8.47
CA PHE A 191 0.68 -20.88 -9.56
C PHE A 191 -0.60 -21.04 -10.39
N LEU A 192 -0.74 -20.24 -11.45
CA LEU A 192 -1.81 -20.40 -12.43
C LEU A 192 -1.61 -21.73 -13.18
N SER A 193 -2.00 -22.82 -12.55
CA SER A 193 -2.10 -24.15 -13.19
C SER A 193 -3.23 -24.22 -14.22
N GLY A 194 -4.10 -23.20 -14.28
CA GLY A 194 -5.35 -23.21 -15.03
C GLY A 194 -5.25 -23.21 -16.56
N GLY A 195 -4.08 -23.46 -17.15
CA GLY A 195 -3.91 -23.48 -18.61
C GLY A 195 -2.93 -24.51 -19.15
N ARG A 196 -2.27 -25.32 -18.32
CA ARG A 196 -1.41 -26.41 -18.81
C ARG A 196 -2.26 -27.66 -19.01
N ALA A 197 -2.06 -28.33 -20.14
CA ALA A 197 -2.68 -29.62 -20.47
C ALA A 197 -2.66 -30.55 -19.25
N THR A 198 -3.82 -30.77 -18.64
CA THR A 198 -3.94 -31.57 -17.41
C THR A 198 -4.43 -32.99 -17.69
N SER A 199 -5.14 -33.20 -18.80
CA SER A 199 -5.57 -34.53 -19.18
C SER A 199 -4.49 -35.23 -19.99
N TYR A 200 -4.43 -36.56 -19.86
CA TYR A 200 -3.57 -37.38 -20.71
C TYR A 200 -3.80 -37.07 -22.20
N HIS A 201 -5.06 -36.91 -22.62
CA HIS A 201 -5.39 -36.63 -24.02
C HIS A 201 -4.77 -35.32 -24.52
N ASP A 202 -4.82 -34.24 -23.73
CA ASP A 202 -4.24 -32.96 -24.15
C ASP A 202 -2.69 -33.00 -24.15
N LEU A 203 -2.09 -33.70 -23.18
CA LEU A 203 -0.65 -33.92 -23.13
C LEU A 203 -0.16 -34.80 -24.29
N ALA A 204 -0.84 -35.91 -24.52
CA ALA A 204 -0.54 -36.86 -25.59
C ALA A 204 -0.86 -36.31 -26.98
N GLN A 205 -1.63 -35.25 -27.15
CA GLN A 205 -1.80 -34.61 -28.46
C GLN A 205 -0.70 -33.58 -28.75
N ARG A 206 -0.33 -32.78 -27.74
CA ARG A 206 0.58 -31.65 -27.94
C ARG A 206 2.06 -31.98 -27.76
N TYR A 207 2.37 -33.00 -26.97
CA TYR A 207 3.73 -33.32 -26.55
C TYR A 207 4.11 -34.75 -26.90
N ASP A 208 5.42 -35.01 -26.93
CA ASP A 208 5.95 -36.37 -26.96
C ASP A 208 5.75 -37.03 -25.58
N TYR A 209 5.55 -38.35 -25.53
CA TYR A 209 5.43 -39.09 -24.28
C TYR A 209 6.67 -38.91 -23.39
N TRP A 210 7.84 -38.82 -24.00
CA TRP A 210 9.11 -38.58 -23.32
C TRP A 210 9.17 -37.23 -22.60
N ASP A 211 8.42 -36.23 -23.08
CA ASP A 211 8.40 -34.88 -22.51
C ASP A 211 7.44 -34.75 -21.32
N ILE A 212 6.45 -35.65 -21.20
CA ILE A 212 5.42 -35.57 -20.15
C ILE A 212 6.03 -35.54 -18.74
N PRO A 213 6.96 -36.44 -18.36
CA PRO A 213 7.60 -36.36 -17.04
C PRO A 213 8.37 -35.05 -16.83
N ASN A 214 9.05 -34.54 -17.86
CA ASN A 214 9.81 -33.30 -17.77
C ASN A 214 8.90 -32.09 -17.51
N ILE A 215 7.70 -32.05 -18.11
CA ILE A 215 6.71 -31.00 -17.87
C ILE A 215 6.28 -30.98 -16.40
N PHE A 216 6.00 -32.17 -15.85
CA PHE A 216 5.63 -32.31 -14.44
C PHE A 216 6.77 -31.93 -13.49
N GLU A 217 8.01 -32.26 -13.84
CA GLU A 217 9.18 -31.87 -13.07
C GLU A 217 9.39 -30.35 -13.06
N GLN A 218 9.19 -29.67 -14.18
CA GLN A 218 9.26 -28.21 -14.24
C GLN A 218 8.19 -27.55 -13.37
N ILE A 219 6.97 -28.11 -13.34
CA ILE A 219 5.90 -27.66 -12.44
C ILE A 219 6.34 -27.84 -10.99
N TYR A 220 6.83 -29.02 -10.63
CA TYR A 220 7.36 -29.32 -9.30
C TYR A 220 8.45 -28.35 -8.88
N SER A 221 9.51 -28.17 -9.67
CA SER A 221 10.63 -27.28 -9.32
C SER A 221 10.18 -25.83 -9.14
N SER A 222 9.23 -25.37 -9.95
CA SER A 222 8.67 -24.03 -9.80
C SER A 222 7.89 -23.89 -8.48
N MET A 223 7.01 -24.84 -8.18
CA MET A 223 6.22 -24.84 -6.95
C MET A 223 7.10 -24.97 -5.71
N PHE A 224 8.09 -25.87 -5.74
CA PHE A 224 9.01 -26.11 -4.63
C PHE A 224 9.81 -24.86 -4.28
N ARG A 225 10.29 -24.10 -5.28
CA ARG A 225 10.98 -22.80 -5.05
C ARG A 225 10.05 -21.74 -4.45
N GLN A 226 8.80 -21.64 -4.94
CA GLN A 226 7.82 -20.70 -4.41
C GLN A 226 7.45 -21.03 -2.96
N LEU A 227 7.18 -22.31 -2.66
CA LEU A 227 6.91 -22.78 -1.30
C LEU A 227 8.05 -22.45 -0.34
N ASN A 228 9.30 -22.69 -0.73
CA ASN A 228 10.46 -22.35 0.10
C ASN A 228 10.58 -20.84 0.37
N THR A 229 10.24 -20.01 -0.62
CA THR A 229 10.19 -18.55 -0.46
C THR A 229 9.13 -18.15 0.57
N LEU A 230 7.90 -18.69 0.42
CA LEU A 230 6.78 -18.41 1.34
C LEU A 230 7.04 -18.93 2.77
N ILE A 231 7.70 -20.09 2.92
CA ILE A 231 8.13 -20.60 4.22
C ILE A 231 9.10 -19.61 4.87
N GLY A 232 10.09 -19.12 4.11
CA GLY A 232 11.04 -18.11 4.58
C GLY A 232 10.38 -16.80 5.00
N GLU A 233 9.37 -16.34 4.25
CA GLU A 233 8.58 -15.14 4.57
C GLU A 233 7.68 -15.35 5.80
N SER A 234 7.03 -16.51 5.93
CA SER A 234 6.19 -16.83 7.10
C SER A 234 6.98 -16.85 8.41
N VAL A 235 8.26 -17.26 8.36
CA VAL A 235 9.17 -17.23 9.52
C VAL A 235 9.39 -15.79 9.97
N LYS A 236 9.58 -14.85 9.03
CA LYS A 236 9.73 -13.43 9.35
C LYS A 236 8.46 -12.84 9.94
N ALA A 237 7.30 -13.28 9.47
CA ALA A 237 5.98 -12.84 9.95
C ALA A 237 5.59 -13.44 11.32
N ARG A 238 6.35 -14.39 11.86
CA ARG A 238 6.07 -15.11 13.12
C ARG A 238 4.72 -15.84 13.15
N ASP A 239 4.19 -16.24 12.00
CA ASP A 239 2.97 -17.05 11.95
C ASP A 239 3.29 -18.55 11.92
N SER A 240 3.29 -19.15 13.10
CA SER A 240 3.57 -20.58 13.29
C SER A 240 2.53 -21.49 12.59
N ARG A 241 1.29 -21.03 12.40
CA ARG A 241 0.20 -21.83 11.84
C ARG A 241 0.35 -21.95 10.33
N LEU A 242 0.63 -20.83 9.66
CA LEU A 242 0.86 -20.82 8.21
C LEU A 242 2.18 -21.52 7.84
N GLN A 243 3.21 -21.38 8.68
CA GLN A 243 4.48 -22.09 8.49
C GLN A 243 4.28 -23.61 8.44
N LEU A 244 3.48 -24.17 9.34
CA LEU A 244 3.18 -25.61 9.36
C LEU A 244 2.45 -26.04 8.09
N LYS A 245 1.44 -25.27 7.66
CA LYS A 245 0.69 -25.55 6.43
C LYS A 245 1.57 -25.54 5.18
N PHE A 246 2.46 -24.55 5.03
CA PHE A 246 3.37 -24.50 3.89
C PHE A 246 4.41 -25.64 3.91
N ARG A 247 4.92 -26.03 5.09
CA ARG A 247 5.83 -27.17 5.23
C ARG A 247 5.13 -28.51 4.96
N ASP A 248 3.88 -28.65 5.37
CA ASP A 248 3.07 -29.83 5.04
C ASP A 248 2.84 -29.94 3.52
N LEU A 249 2.58 -28.82 2.84
CA LEU A 249 2.49 -28.77 1.38
C LEU A 249 3.81 -29.12 0.69
N GLU A 250 4.93 -28.58 1.17
CA GLU A 250 6.27 -28.92 0.69
C GLU A 250 6.53 -30.42 0.80
N ARG A 251 6.21 -31.02 1.96
CA ARG A 251 6.35 -32.47 2.17
C ARG A 251 5.45 -33.26 1.23
N ASN A 252 4.18 -32.89 1.08
CA ASN A 252 3.25 -33.58 0.19
C ASN A 252 3.72 -33.51 -1.27
N LEU A 253 4.20 -32.35 -1.71
CA LEU A 253 4.77 -32.14 -3.03
C LEU A 253 6.03 -32.99 -3.24
N ALA A 254 6.91 -33.09 -2.23
CA ALA A 254 8.10 -33.92 -2.27
C ALA A 254 7.77 -35.43 -2.31
N ILE A 255 6.76 -35.88 -1.57
CA ILE A 255 6.26 -37.27 -1.62
C ILE A 255 5.70 -37.59 -3.01
N TRP A 256 4.87 -36.71 -3.57
CA TRP A 256 4.35 -36.87 -4.92
C TRP A 256 5.47 -36.95 -5.96
N TYR A 257 6.49 -36.09 -5.84
CA TYR A 257 7.67 -36.12 -6.71
C TYR A 257 8.42 -37.46 -6.59
N GLY A 258 8.77 -37.86 -5.37
CA GLY A 258 9.58 -39.04 -5.10
C GLY A 258 8.88 -40.37 -5.37
N SER A 259 7.54 -40.39 -5.44
CA SER A 259 6.75 -41.60 -5.71
C SER A 259 6.14 -41.60 -7.10
N ARG A 260 5.19 -40.70 -7.38
CA ARG A 260 4.42 -40.68 -8.63
C ARG A 260 5.25 -40.25 -9.82
N LEU A 261 5.90 -39.10 -9.72
CA LEU A 261 6.64 -38.58 -10.85
C LEU A 261 7.85 -39.47 -11.17
N GLN A 262 8.54 -39.99 -10.16
CA GLN A 262 9.62 -40.97 -10.37
C GLN A 262 9.09 -42.27 -11.01
N SER A 263 7.92 -42.77 -10.62
CA SER A 263 7.30 -43.94 -11.27
C SER A 263 6.96 -43.68 -12.73
N LEU A 264 6.34 -42.53 -13.03
CA LEU A 264 6.04 -42.12 -14.40
C LEU A 264 7.31 -41.95 -15.24
N THR A 265 8.34 -41.33 -14.67
CA THR A 265 9.65 -41.16 -15.31
C THR A 265 10.29 -42.52 -15.59
N ALA A 266 10.28 -43.43 -14.64
CA ALA A 266 10.83 -44.77 -14.81
C ALA A 266 10.13 -45.53 -15.95
N VAL A 267 8.79 -45.53 -15.99
CA VAL A 267 8.02 -46.18 -17.07
C VAL A 267 8.29 -45.53 -18.43
N THR A 268 8.35 -44.20 -18.48
CA THR A 268 8.55 -43.46 -19.74
C THR A 268 9.96 -43.63 -20.29
N ILE A 269 10.97 -43.39 -19.45
CA ILE A 269 12.38 -43.34 -19.85
C ILE A 269 12.95 -44.76 -20.03
N THR A 270 12.66 -45.69 -19.13
CA THR A 270 13.12 -47.09 -19.23
C THR A 270 12.36 -47.82 -20.33
N GLY A 271 11.08 -47.53 -20.51
CA GLY A 271 10.24 -48.08 -21.56
C GLY A 271 10.54 -47.52 -22.95
N GLY A 272 11.38 -46.49 -23.08
CA GLY A 272 11.70 -45.92 -24.38
C GLY A 272 10.51 -45.24 -25.07
N LEU A 273 9.57 -44.67 -24.29
CA LEU A 273 8.31 -44.15 -24.82
C LEU A 273 8.55 -42.83 -25.56
N VAL A 274 8.75 -42.92 -26.88
CA VAL A 274 9.02 -41.78 -27.76
C VAL A 274 8.20 -41.91 -29.04
N LYS A 275 7.57 -40.83 -29.50
CA LYS A 275 6.82 -40.85 -30.77
C LYS A 275 7.73 -40.72 -31.97
N ASP A 276 8.66 -39.77 -31.92
CA ASP A 276 9.66 -39.52 -32.96
C ASP A 276 11.05 -39.36 -32.32
N LYS A 277 11.86 -40.42 -32.41
CA LYS A 277 13.20 -40.44 -31.83
C LYS A 277 14.12 -39.40 -32.45
N ASP A 278 14.04 -39.17 -33.76
CA ASP A 278 15.02 -38.34 -34.46
C ASP A 278 14.76 -36.87 -34.16
N LEU A 279 13.47 -36.51 -34.05
CA LEU A 279 13.06 -35.19 -33.56
C LEU A 279 13.41 -35.01 -32.09
N MET A 280 13.23 -36.02 -31.24
CA MET A 280 13.58 -35.97 -29.82
C MET A 280 15.10 -35.78 -29.61
N ILE A 281 15.93 -36.52 -30.36
CA ILE A 281 17.39 -36.37 -30.30
C ILE A 281 17.80 -34.95 -30.67
N LYS A 282 17.26 -34.39 -31.77
CA LYS A 282 17.55 -33.01 -32.18
C LYS A 282 17.10 -31.99 -31.12
N ARG A 283 15.94 -32.20 -30.50
CA ARG A 283 15.41 -31.34 -29.43
C ARG A 283 16.33 -31.35 -28.21
N ILE A 284 16.79 -32.53 -27.78
CA ILE A 284 17.70 -32.66 -26.63
C ILE A 284 19.06 -32.05 -26.96
N GLN A 285 19.59 -32.22 -28.18
CA GLN A 285 20.82 -31.56 -28.60
C GLN A 285 20.69 -30.03 -28.51
N PHE A 286 19.60 -29.47 -29.02
CA PHE A 286 19.32 -28.04 -28.90
C PHE A 286 19.23 -27.57 -27.44
N GLN A 287 18.55 -28.34 -26.58
CA GLN A 287 18.48 -28.04 -25.15
C GLN A 287 19.85 -28.10 -24.47
N LEU A 288 20.73 -29.02 -24.87
CA LEU A 288 22.09 -29.10 -24.33
C LEU A 288 22.94 -27.89 -24.73
N ASP A 289 22.80 -27.41 -25.97
CA ASP A 289 23.48 -26.21 -26.44
C ASP A 289 23.00 -24.97 -25.67
N ASP A 290 21.69 -24.84 -25.49
CA ASP A 290 21.10 -23.75 -24.70
C ASP A 290 21.55 -23.80 -23.22
N LEU A 291 21.52 -24.98 -22.59
CA LEU A 291 22.03 -25.18 -21.24
C LEU A 291 23.52 -24.83 -21.13
N ALA A 292 24.33 -25.18 -22.13
CA ALA A 292 25.76 -24.83 -22.14
C ALA A 292 25.96 -23.31 -22.19
N ILE A 293 25.13 -22.59 -22.96
CA ILE A 293 25.14 -21.13 -23.00
C ILE A 293 24.73 -20.55 -21.64
N GLN A 294 23.64 -21.04 -21.04
CA GLN A 294 23.17 -20.57 -19.73
C GLN A 294 24.19 -20.81 -18.61
N ILE A 295 24.79 -21.99 -18.56
CA ILE A 295 25.86 -22.33 -17.60
C ILE A 295 27.02 -21.35 -17.78
N ARG A 296 27.46 -21.12 -19.02
CA ARG A 296 28.56 -20.18 -19.30
C ARG A 296 28.24 -18.76 -18.83
N GLN A 297 27.04 -18.26 -19.13
CA GLN A 297 26.60 -16.92 -18.72
C GLN A 297 26.61 -16.78 -17.19
N LYS A 298 25.98 -17.72 -16.47
CA LYS A 298 25.92 -17.69 -14.99
C LYS A 298 27.29 -17.87 -14.35
N THR A 299 28.18 -18.66 -14.96
CA THR A 299 29.55 -18.84 -14.48
C THR A 299 30.35 -17.55 -14.61
N VAL A 300 30.19 -16.81 -15.71
CA VAL A 300 30.81 -15.50 -15.89
C VAL A 300 30.28 -14.50 -14.87
N GLU A 301 28.96 -14.44 -14.67
CA GLU A 301 28.32 -13.58 -13.67
C GLU A 301 28.82 -13.89 -12.24
N ALA A 302 28.88 -15.17 -11.87
CA ALA A 302 29.40 -15.61 -10.57
C ALA A 302 30.88 -15.23 -10.40
N ALA A 303 31.70 -15.39 -11.44
CA ALA A 303 33.10 -15.00 -11.41
C ALA A 303 33.28 -13.48 -11.28
N GLU A 304 32.44 -12.67 -11.94
CA GLU A 304 32.44 -11.22 -11.80
C GLU A 304 32.02 -10.78 -10.39
N ALA A 305 30.92 -11.33 -9.86
CA ALA A 305 30.47 -11.07 -8.50
C ALA A 305 31.54 -11.45 -7.46
N THR A 306 32.22 -12.58 -7.65
CA THR A 306 33.34 -13.02 -6.79
C THR A 306 34.53 -12.04 -6.87
N ARG A 307 34.90 -11.59 -8.08
CA ARG A 307 35.97 -10.59 -8.25
C ARG A 307 35.62 -9.25 -7.61
N LEU A 308 34.36 -8.84 -7.67
CA LEU A 308 33.88 -7.62 -7.01
C LEU A 308 33.95 -7.77 -5.49
N LEU A 309 33.55 -8.92 -4.96
CA LEU A 309 33.66 -9.24 -3.54
C LEU A 309 35.12 -9.18 -3.05
N GLU A 310 36.06 -9.80 -3.79
CA GLU A 310 37.49 -9.74 -3.46
C GLU A 310 38.05 -8.31 -3.45
N LYS A 311 37.57 -7.43 -4.33
CA LYS A 311 37.99 -6.02 -4.34
C LYS A 311 37.44 -5.23 -3.15
N VAL A 312 36.27 -5.60 -2.64
CA VAL A 312 35.63 -4.97 -1.48
C VAL A 312 36.22 -5.50 -0.17
N ASP A 313 36.56 -6.79 -0.10
CA ASP A 313 37.13 -7.46 1.07
C ASP A 313 38.63 -7.17 1.27
N ARG A 314 39.33 -6.64 0.26
CA ARG A 314 40.71 -6.16 0.43
C ARG A 314 40.72 -5.02 1.46
N PRO A 315 41.39 -5.18 2.61
CA PRO A 315 41.46 -4.12 3.59
C PRO A 315 42.16 -2.92 2.93
N LYS A 316 41.47 -1.76 2.87
CA LYS A 316 42.09 -0.47 2.57
C LYS A 316 42.97 -0.06 3.76
N THR A 317 44.05 -0.80 3.99
CA THR A 317 45.14 -0.45 4.92
C THR A 317 45.89 0.83 4.50
N LEU A 318 45.50 1.47 3.40
CA LEU A 318 46.16 2.66 2.85
C LEU A 318 45.47 3.99 3.18
N LEU A 319 44.41 4.01 3.99
CA LEU A 319 43.80 5.28 4.46
C LEU A 319 44.12 5.63 5.92
N ALA A 320 44.93 4.80 6.60
CA ALA A 320 45.41 5.07 7.96
C ALA A 320 46.86 5.60 8.01
N GLY A 321 47.54 5.69 6.87
CA GLY A 321 48.95 6.04 6.78
C GLY A 321 49.21 7.32 6.00
N GLN A 322 48.70 8.46 6.47
CA GLN A 322 49.17 9.85 6.26
C GLN A 322 48.00 10.86 6.39
N LEU A 323 47.45 11.00 7.58
CA LEU A 323 46.84 12.26 8.00
C LEU A 323 47.35 12.55 9.41
N SER A 324 48.61 13.01 9.45
CA SER A 324 49.15 13.66 10.62
C SER A 324 48.28 14.87 10.95
N SER A 325 47.92 14.95 12.23
CA SER A 325 47.22 16.03 12.90
C SER A 325 47.33 17.40 12.22
N ARG A 326 46.20 17.91 11.73
CA ARG A 326 45.96 19.35 11.79
C ARG A 326 44.46 19.61 12.01
N GLU A 327 44.23 20.36 13.07
CA GLU A 327 42.99 20.96 13.56
C GLU A 327 41.83 21.05 12.57
N GLY A 328 40.69 20.47 12.97
CA GLY A 328 39.43 20.54 12.24
C GLY A 328 38.68 19.23 12.40
N GLY A 329 37.90 19.11 13.48
CA GLY A 329 37.16 17.90 13.82
C GLY A 329 36.20 17.47 12.72
N MET A 330 36.64 16.53 11.88
CA MET A 330 35.72 15.60 11.21
C MET A 330 35.55 14.38 12.12
N PRO A 331 34.31 13.87 12.29
CA PRO A 331 34.09 12.69 13.11
C PRO A 331 34.89 11.53 12.50
N MET A 332 35.80 10.95 13.30
CA MET A 332 36.39 9.66 12.96
C MET A 332 35.24 8.67 12.78
N ILE A 333 34.94 8.29 11.54
CA ILE A 333 34.05 7.18 11.29
C ILE A 333 34.82 5.95 11.75
N ASP A 334 34.37 5.36 12.87
CA ASP A 334 34.93 4.14 13.43
C ASP A 334 35.04 3.11 12.30
N ALA A 335 36.28 2.71 11.98
CA ALA A 335 36.55 1.74 10.91
C ALA A 335 35.78 0.43 11.14
N SER A 336 35.45 0.11 12.39
CA SER A 336 34.62 -1.03 12.75
C SER A 336 33.12 -0.81 12.46
N ALA A 337 32.62 0.43 12.55
CA ALA A 337 31.25 0.77 12.15
C ALA A 337 31.11 0.76 10.62
N MET A 338 32.11 1.24 9.89
CA MET A 338 32.15 1.18 8.43
C MET A 338 32.28 -0.28 7.95
N ASP A 339 33.15 -1.10 8.57
CA ASP A 339 33.28 -2.53 8.26
C ASP A 339 31.97 -3.30 8.52
N ARG A 340 31.27 -3.01 9.63
CA ARG A 340 29.95 -3.59 9.91
C ARG A 340 28.90 -3.19 8.88
N LEU A 341 28.88 -1.93 8.47
CA LEU A 341 27.94 -1.41 7.47
C LEU A 341 28.25 -1.97 6.07
N MET A 342 29.53 -2.07 5.69
CA MET A 342 29.94 -2.75 4.45
C MET A 342 29.59 -4.24 4.48
N LYS A 343 29.74 -4.91 5.62
CA LYS A 343 29.37 -6.32 5.79
C LYS A 343 27.85 -6.54 5.69
N SER A 344 27.03 -5.69 6.31
CA SER A 344 25.57 -5.82 6.24
C SER A 344 25.01 -5.44 4.87
N ASP A 345 25.48 -4.34 4.28
CA ASP A 345 24.81 -3.72 3.13
C ASP A 345 25.36 -4.21 1.79
N TYR A 346 26.62 -4.68 1.74
CA TYR A 346 27.28 -5.05 0.48
C TYR A 346 27.79 -6.49 0.46
N VAL A 347 28.52 -6.94 1.48
CA VAL A 347 29.12 -8.29 1.48
C VAL A 347 28.04 -9.36 1.60
N GLY A 348 27.11 -9.22 2.55
CA GLY A 348 26.03 -10.19 2.77
C GLY A 348 25.18 -10.47 1.52
N PRO A 349 24.63 -9.45 0.86
CA PRO A 349 23.85 -9.63 -0.37
C PRO A 349 24.67 -10.22 -1.53
N VAL A 350 25.92 -9.80 -1.71
CA VAL A 350 26.80 -10.32 -2.78
C VAL A 350 27.16 -11.78 -2.55
N VAL A 351 27.50 -12.17 -1.32
CA VAL A 351 27.72 -13.58 -0.96
C VAL A 351 26.46 -14.41 -1.18
N GLY A 352 25.30 -13.88 -0.78
CA GLY A 352 24.00 -14.50 -1.07
C GLY A 352 23.75 -14.70 -2.56
N ARG A 353 24.07 -13.69 -3.39
CA ARG A 353 23.96 -13.78 -4.85
C ARG A 353 24.92 -14.81 -5.44
N ILE A 354 26.17 -14.85 -5.01
CA ILE A 354 27.16 -15.84 -5.47
C ILE A 354 26.69 -17.26 -5.12
N SER A 355 26.26 -17.47 -3.88
CA SER A 355 25.73 -18.77 -3.43
C SER A 355 24.51 -19.20 -4.26
N GLY A 356 23.57 -18.27 -4.52
CA GLY A 356 22.43 -18.51 -5.39
C GLY A 356 22.83 -18.87 -6.83
N LEU A 357 23.78 -18.14 -7.42
CA LEU A 357 24.31 -18.44 -8.75
C LEU A 357 25.00 -19.81 -8.81
N GLN A 358 25.76 -20.19 -7.78
CA GLN A 358 26.40 -21.50 -7.70
C GLN A 358 25.37 -22.63 -7.62
N GLN A 359 24.32 -22.46 -6.81
CA GLN A 359 23.23 -23.43 -6.72
C GLN A 359 22.48 -23.58 -8.06
N GLU A 360 22.25 -22.48 -8.77
CA GLU A 360 21.65 -22.50 -10.12
C GLU A 360 22.56 -23.23 -11.12
N ILE A 361 23.86 -22.97 -11.11
CA ILE A 361 24.84 -23.66 -11.99
C ILE A 361 24.81 -25.17 -11.73
N GLN A 362 24.87 -25.59 -10.46
CA GLN A 362 24.79 -27.02 -10.12
C GLN A 362 23.50 -27.68 -10.61
N GLY A 363 22.37 -26.99 -10.51
CA GLY A 363 21.09 -27.48 -11.05
C GLY A 363 21.09 -27.61 -12.58
N LEU A 364 21.71 -26.66 -13.30
CA LEU A 364 21.85 -26.73 -14.76
C LEU A 364 22.81 -27.85 -15.17
N GLU A 365 23.91 -28.05 -14.45
CA GLU A 365 24.87 -29.13 -14.70
C GLU A 365 24.27 -30.52 -14.49
N ALA A 366 23.49 -30.70 -13.41
CA ALA A 366 22.75 -31.94 -13.18
C ALA A 366 21.76 -32.24 -14.31
N THR A 367 21.05 -31.20 -14.78
CA THR A 367 20.12 -31.32 -15.91
C THR A 367 20.85 -31.69 -17.20
N LYS A 368 21.99 -31.04 -17.47
CA LYS A 368 22.86 -31.34 -18.62
C LYS A 368 23.34 -32.79 -18.60
N ALA A 369 23.83 -33.28 -17.46
CA ALA A 369 24.29 -34.66 -17.31
C ALA A 369 23.16 -35.68 -17.57
N ARG A 370 21.94 -35.37 -17.12
CA ARG A 370 20.77 -36.20 -17.38
C ARG A 370 20.41 -36.24 -18.88
N LEU A 371 20.35 -35.09 -19.54
CA LEU A 371 20.07 -35.03 -20.98
C LEU A 371 21.15 -35.72 -21.83
N GLN A 372 22.41 -35.64 -21.43
CA GLN A 372 23.50 -36.40 -22.06
C GLN A 372 23.28 -37.91 -21.91
N SER A 373 22.83 -38.37 -20.74
CA SER A 373 22.48 -39.77 -20.52
C SER A 373 21.33 -40.22 -21.44
N TYR A 374 20.34 -39.35 -21.67
CA TYR A 374 19.24 -39.63 -22.59
C TYR A 374 19.69 -39.75 -24.04
N LEU A 375 20.65 -38.95 -24.51
CA LEU A 375 21.20 -39.09 -25.87
C LEU A 375 21.91 -40.43 -26.10
N VAL A 376 22.43 -41.06 -25.06
CA VAL A 376 23.05 -42.40 -25.15
C VAL A 376 21.99 -43.51 -25.23
N LEU A 377 20.82 -43.28 -24.61
CA LEU A 377 19.73 -44.26 -24.54
C LEU A 377 18.80 -44.20 -25.75
N LEU A 378 18.41 -43.00 -26.19
CA LEU A 378 17.44 -42.77 -27.26
C LEU A 378 17.70 -43.51 -28.58
N PRO A 379 18.95 -43.63 -29.07
CA PRO A 379 19.23 -44.38 -30.30
C PRO A 379 18.88 -45.87 -30.21
N LYS A 380 18.77 -46.43 -28.99
CA LYS A 380 18.46 -47.84 -28.74
C LYS A 380 16.95 -48.13 -28.78
N PHE A 381 16.12 -47.10 -28.78
CA PHE A 381 14.67 -47.22 -28.77
C PHE A 381 14.05 -47.06 -30.17
N SER A 382 12.83 -47.58 -30.33
CA SER A 382 12.01 -47.46 -31.52
C SER A 382 10.89 -46.44 -31.33
N ASN A 383 10.39 -45.86 -32.42
CA ASN A 383 9.21 -44.99 -32.39
C ASN A 383 7.97 -45.81 -31.98
N ILE A 384 7.25 -45.33 -30.98
CA ILE A 384 6.08 -46.00 -30.38
C ILE A 384 4.80 -45.27 -30.78
N LYS A 385 3.80 -46.03 -31.24
CA LYS A 385 2.43 -45.53 -31.49
C LYS A 385 1.55 -45.71 -30.25
N GLU A 386 0.42 -45.01 -30.20
CA GLU A 386 -0.47 -45.02 -29.04
C GLU A 386 -0.96 -46.44 -28.68
N GLU A 387 -1.17 -47.31 -29.66
CA GLU A 387 -1.63 -48.69 -29.43
C GLU A 387 -0.57 -49.59 -28.77
N GLN A 388 0.69 -49.17 -28.79
CA GLN A 388 1.85 -49.92 -28.27
C GLN A 388 2.24 -49.45 -26.86
N LEU A 389 1.48 -48.53 -26.26
CA LEU A 389 1.75 -48.04 -24.92
C LEU A 389 1.51 -49.13 -23.86
N PRO A 390 2.31 -49.16 -22.77
CA PRO A 390 2.09 -50.08 -21.67
C PRO A 390 0.68 -49.94 -21.08
N SER A 391 0.05 -51.07 -20.73
CA SER A 391 -1.21 -51.09 -20.00
C SER A 391 -1.06 -50.30 -18.69
N GLY A 392 -1.89 -49.27 -18.50
CA GLY A 392 -1.84 -48.41 -17.32
C GLY A 392 -0.97 -47.15 -17.46
N TYR A 393 -0.25 -46.93 -18.57
CA TYR A 393 0.50 -45.68 -18.76
C TYR A 393 -0.42 -44.45 -18.74
N ARG A 394 -1.55 -44.54 -19.43
CA ARG A 394 -2.59 -43.50 -19.44
C ARG A 394 -3.11 -43.20 -18.03
N GLU A 395 -3.45 -44.25 -17.28
CA GLU A 395 -3.93 -44.14 -15.91
C GLU A 395 -2.87 -43.51 -14.99
N LEU A 396 -1.59 -43.87 -15.19
CA LEU A 396 -0.47 -43.31 -14.43
C LEU A 396 -0.32 -41.80 -14.69
N VAL A 397 -0.42 -41.35 -15.94
CA VAL A 397 -0.39 -39.92 -16.30
C VAL A 397 -1.59 -39.19 -15.70
N GLU A 398 -2.80 -39.73 -15.84
CA GLU A 398 -4.04 -39.13 -15.30
C GLU A 398 -4.00 -39.04 -13.76
N THR A 399 -3.53 -40.09 -13.08
CA THR A 399 -3.37 -40.12 -11.62
C THR A 399 -2.32 -39.11 -11.16
N THR A 400 -1.16 -39.10 -11.83
CA THR A 400 -0.06 -38.16 -11.52
C THR A 400 -0.53 -36.71 -11.65
N SER A 401 -1.29 -36.40 -12.71
CA SER A 401 -1.87 -35.08 -12.93
C SER A 401 -2.93 -34.71 -11.89
N THR A 402 -3.83 -35.65 -11.56
CA THR A 402 -4.93 -35.41 -10.61
C THR A 402 -4.40 -35.17 -9.20
N GLU A 403 -3.44 -35.97 -8.74
CA GLU A 403 -2.80 -35.77 -7.43
C GLU A 403 -2.05 -34.43 -7.37
N LEU A 404 -1.34 -34.05 -8.45
CA LEU A 404 -0.68 -32.75 -8.53
C LEU A 404 -1.69 -31.59 -8.46
N GLN A 405 -2.82 -31.70 -9.15
CA GLN A 405 -3.89 -30.71 -9.08
C GLN A 405 -4.46 -30.57 -7.69
N SER A 406 -4.58 -31.66 -6.93
CA SER A 406 -4.98 -31.61 -5.52
C SER A 406 -3.98 -30.79 -4.70
N VAL A 407 -2.67 -31.06 -4.86
CA VAL A 407 -1.61 -30.30 -4.15
C VAL A 407 -1.64 -28.82 -4.55
N ILE A 408 -1.87 -28.51 -5.82
CA ILE A 408 -2.02 -27.11 -6.29
C ILE A 408 -3.28 -26.45 -5.71
N GLY A 409 -4.38 -27.20 -5.60
CA GLY A 409 -5.62 -26.72 -4.97
C GLY A 409 -5.39 -26.34 -3.50
N ASP A 410 -4.73 -27.22 -2.75
CA ASP A 410 -4.38 -26.98 -1.35
C ASP A 410 -3.39 -25.81 -1.21
N TYR A 411 -2.38 -25.72 -2.09
CA TYR A 411 -1.48 -24.58 -2.17
C TYR A 411 -2.23 -23.26 -2.35
N ASN A 412 -3.12 -23.19 -3.35
CA ASN A 412 -3.87 -21.97 -3.64
C ASN A 412 -4.80 -21.57 -2.47
N LYS A 413 -5.31 -22.54 -1.72
CA LYS A 413 -6.14 -22.29 -0.53
C LYS A 413 -5.31 -21.72 0.63
N VAL A 414 -4.14 -22.30 0.92
CA VAL A 414 -3.23 -21.80 1.97
C VAL A 414 -2.66 -20.44 1.57
N LEU A 415 -2.34 -20.23 0.30
CA LEU A 415 -1.91 -18.94 -0.23
C LEU A 415 -3.01 -17.88 -0.04
N ASP A 416 -4.27 -18.19 -0.34
CA ASP A 416 -5.37 -17.24 -0.15
C ASP A 416 -5.55 -16.83 1.32
N GLU A 417 -5.36 -17.77 2.24
CA GLU A 417 -5.36 -17.52 3.68
C GLU A 417 -4.20 -16.61 4.10
N TYR A 418 -2.97 -16.93 3.68
CA TYR A 418 -1.79 -16.09 3.91
C TYR A 418 -1.97 -14.68 3.37
N LEU A 419 -2.49 -14.54 2.15
CA LEU A 419 -2.71 -13.23 1.54
C LEU A 419 -3.81 -12.44 2.25
N THR A 420 -4.81 -13.09 2.83
CA THR A 420 -5.83 -12.41 3.63
C THR A 420 -5.21 -11.76 4.85
N ASP A 421 -4.35 -12.50 5.56
CA ASP A 421 -3.68 -12.03 6.78
C ASP A 421 -2.58 -11.00 6.46
N ALA A 422 -1.87 -11.17 5.33
CA ALA A 422 -0.85 -10.23 4.88
C ALA A 422 -1.45 -8.90 4.43
N VAL A 423 -2.49 -8.90 3.59
CA VAL A 423 -3.05 -7.70 2.98
C VAL A 423 -3.62 -6.72 4.00
N SER A 424 -4.20 -7.21 5.10
CA SER A 424 -4.64 -6.34 6.20
C SER A 424 -3.49 -5.54 6.83
N ASN A 425 -2.26 -6.06 6.78
CA ASN A 425 -1.06 -5.37 7.24
C ASN A 425 -0.44 -4.44 6.17
N LEU A 426 -0.81 -4.61 4.90
CA LEU A 426 -0.25 -3.86 3.77
C LEU A 426 -1.02 -2.60 3.42
N VAL A 427 -2.30 -2.55 3.80
CA VAL A 427 -3.20 -1.44 3.57
C VAL A 427 -3.96 -1.20 4.86
N PHE A 428 -3.52 -0.23 5.67
CA PHE A 428 -4.17 0.08 6.94
C PHE A 428 -4.56 1.55 7.04
N VAL A 429 -5.69 1.78 7.71
CA VAL A 429 -6.23 3.11 7.98
C VAL A 429 -5.52 3.66 9.21
N ARG A 430 -4.63 4.64 9.00
CA ARG A 430 -3.84 5.25 10.09
C ARG A 430 -4.68 6.19 10.95
N GLN A 431 -5.72 6.79 10.37
CA GLN A 431 -6.70 7.62 11.08
C GLN A 431 -8.10 7.24 10.62
N ALA A 432 -8.95 6.89 11.58
CA ALA A 432 -10.35 6.55 11.34
C ALA A 432 -11.07 7.67 10.56
N PRO A 433 -12.06 7.32 9.72
CA PRO A 433 -12.76 8.30 8.91
C PRO A 433 -13.41 9.36 9.79
N THR A 434 -13.08 10.63 9.52
CA THR A 434 -13.71 11.78 10.16
C THR A 434 -14.61 12.49 9.16
N ILE A 435 -15.76 12.98 9.65
CA ILE A 435 -16.69 13.75 8.83
C ILE A 435 -16.35 15.21 8.99
N THR A 436 -15.93 15.85 7.90
CA THR A 436 -15.68 17.28 7.81
C THR A 436 -16.75 17.94 6.93
N ARG A 437 -17.09 19.20 7.25
CA ARG A 437 -17.90 20.05 6.38
C ARG A 437 -17.07 21.31 6.10
N ALA A 438 -16.79 21.58 4.83
CA ALA A 438 -15.93 22.70 4.41
C ALA A 438 -14.53 22.75 5.08
N GLY A 439 -13.93 21.59 5.40
CA GLY A 439 -12.64 21.51 6.09
C GLY A 439 -12.68 21.78 7.60
N PHE A 440 -13.85 22.06 8.17
CA PHE A 440 -14.05 22.24 9.60
C PHE A 440 -14.74 21.02 10.22
N SER A 441 -14.40 20.71 11.47
CA SER A 441 -15.14 19.75 12.28
C SER A 441 -16.55 20.28 12.57
N SER A 442 -17.53 19.40 12.76
CA SER A 442 -18.93 19.81 13.04
C SER A 442 -19.04 20.81 14.19
N GLY A 443 -18.21 20.68 15.24
CA GLY A 443 -18.19 21.62 16.37
C GLY A 443 -17.63 23.00 16.03
N SER A 444 -16.54 23.07 15.24
CA SER A 444 -15.93 24.35 14.85
C SER A 444 -16.80 25.11 13.83
N ALA A 445 -17.47 24.40 12.93
CA ALA A 445 -18.41 25.00 11.98
C ALA A 445 -19.62 25.64 12.70
N LEU A 446 -20.18 24.98 13.73
CA LEU A 446 -21.27 25.55 14.53
C LEU A 446 -20.85 26.81 15.29
N LEU A 447 -19.63 26.84 15.82
CA LEU A 447 -19.09 28.04 16.47
C LEU A 447 -18.92 29.21 15.48
N LEU A 448 -18.45 28.94 14.27
CA LEU A 448 -18.34 29.96 13.22
C LEU A 448 -19.71 30.49 12.79
N ILE A 449 -20.71 29.63 12.65
CA ILE A 449 -22.09 30.04 12.33
C ILE A 449 -22.65 30.93 13.44
N LEU A 450 -22.41 30.57 14.71
CA LEU A 450 -22.86 31.35 15.84
C LEU A 450 -22.17 32.72 15.90
N ALA A 451 -20.84 32.75 15.74
CA ALA A 451 -20.05 33.99 15.74
C ALA A 451 -20.42 34.93 14.58
N SER A 452 -20.59 34.38 13.36
CA SER A 452 -21.00 35.15 12.18
C SER A 452 -22.43 35.66 12.29
N SER A 453 -23.36 34.85 12.82
CA SER A 453 -24.74 35.28 13.06
C SER A 453 -24.83 36.42 14.08
N PHE A 454 -24.01 36.35 15.14
CA PHE A 454 -23.91 37.42 16.13
C PHE A 454 -23.37 38.71 15.48
N PHE A 455 -22.27 38.61 14.73
CA PHE A 455 -21.68 39.76 14.04
C PHE A 455 -22.65 40.43 13.06
N LEU A 456 -23.35 39.64 12.25
CA LEU A 456 -24.35 40.14 11.28
C LEU A 456 -25.55 40.80 11.96
N ALA A 457 -26.01 40.26 13.09
CA ALA A 457 -27.10 40.88 13.87
C ALA A 457 -26.70 42.25 14.42
N PHE A 458 -25.47 42.39 14.92
CA PHE A 458 -24.93 43.68 15.38
C PHE A 458 -24.73 44.66 14.23
N ALA A 459 -24.20 44.21 13.09
CA ALA A 459 -24.02 45.04 11.90
C ALA A 459 -25.37 45.56 11.35
N ALA A 460 -26.37 44.69 11.22
CA ALA A 460 -27.69 45.07 10.72
C ALA A 460 -28.38 46.12 11.62
N THR A 461 -28.32 45.92 12.93
CA THR A 461 -28.89 46.87 13.90
C THR A 461 -28.10 48.19 13.98
N GLY A 462 -26.78 48.15 13.75
CA GLY A 462 -25.93 49.33 13.63
C GLY A 462 -26.24 50.15 12.38
N VAL A 463 -26.37 49.51 11.21
CA VAL A 463 -26.74 50.17 9.94
C VAL A 463 -28.10 50.84 10.04
N GLU A 464 -29.09 50.18 10.64
CA GLU A 464 -30.40 50.81 10.91
C GLU A 464 -30.29 52.06 11.79
N HIS A 465 -29.39 52.05 12.79
CA HIS A 465 -29.20 53.21 13.66
C HIS A 465 -28.67 54.41 12.87
N VAL A 466 -27.62 54.18 12.06
CA VAL A 466 -27.02 55.23 11.22
C VAL A 466 -28.06 55.76 10.24
N PHE A 467 -28.85 54.89 9.63
CA PHE A 467 -29.90 55.28 8.70
C PHE A 467 -31.01 56.10 9.36
N ARG A 468 -31.38 55.81 10.61
CA ARG A 468 -32.35 56.62 11.37
C ARG A 468 -31.81 57.99 11.73
N ILE A 469 -30.54 58.09 12.14
CA ILE A 469 -29.90 59.38 12.42
C ILE A 469 -29.87 60.21 11.14
N ALA A 470 -29.44 59.63 10.02
CA ALA A 470 -29.40 60.31 8.72
C ALA A 470 -30.79 60.79 8.29
N LYS A 471 -31.84 59.98 8.48
CA LYS A 471 -33.22 60.36 8.16
C LYS A 471 -33.77 61.47 9.07
N GLN A 472 -33.31 61.57 10.31
CA GLN A 472 -33.66 62.65 11.24
C GLN A 472 -32.91 63.96 10.99
N GLN A 473 -31.83 63.94 10.20
CA GLN A 473 -31.10 65.16 9.78
C GLN A 473 -31.57 65.71 8.43
N ILE A 474 -32.32 64.91 7.65
CA ILE A 474 -32.86 65.29 6.34
C ILE A 474 -34.29 65.84 6.44
N ASN A 475 -34.99 65.55 7.54
CA ASN A 475 -36.25 66.18 7.92
C ASN A 475 -35.99 67.25 8.97
#